data_AF-A0A3S4DNL3-F1
#
_entry.id   AF-A0A3S4DNL3-F1
#
_cell.length_a   1.000
_cell.length_b   1.000
_cell.length_c   1.000
_cell.angle_alpha   90.00
_cell.angle_beta   90.00
_cell.angle_gamma   90.00
#
_symmetry.space_group_name_H-M   'P 1'
#
loop_
_entity.id
_entity.type
_entity.pdbx_description
1 polymer ?
#
loop_
_entity_poly.entity_id
_entity_poly.type
_entity_poly.pdbx_seq_one_letter_code
_entity_poly.pdbx_strand_id
1 'polypeptide(L)'
;MRVSWDKAITLVSNEIARLQQQHGPQSIYAGSYGWKSVGMLHNSRTLLQRLMNLTGGFLGYAGDYSTGAAQVIMSHVVGSMEVYEQQTAWPNVIENSQLVILWGCNPMVTLRNSWNVPDHYGQTGFEALKKKGTRVISIDPVHNDSAKFVNAQWIAPRPYTDSAMLIGIAHTLLSEKLHNPDFLKTYTVGFDRFAAYLLGEEDGTPKTAEWAADISGVDAEVLRQLARDMAKNRTMIMGGWGHSAPASRRTATLAAGHGGSNARPGWSARRRFRL
;
A
#
# COMPACT_ATOMS: atom_id res chain seq x y z
N MET A 1 -44.21 6.44 -7.37
CA MET A 1 -45.38 5.80 -6.72
C MET A 1 -44.89 4.84 -5.64
N ARG A 2 -45.63 4.68 -4.54
CA ARG A 2 -45.33 3.72 -3.46
C ARG A 2 -46.01 2.36 -3.76
N VAL A 3 -45.39 1.25 -3.37
CA VAL A 3 -45.96 -0.11 -3.45
C VAL A 3 -45.88 -0.84 -2.11
N SER A 4 -46.65 -1.92 -1.93
CA SER A 4 -46.54 -2.80 -0.77
C SER A 4 -45.29 -3.69 -0.84
N TRP A 5 -44.87 -4.24 0.30
CA TRP A 5 -43.75 -5.18 0.37
C TRP A 5 -44.02 -6.45 -0.44
N ASP A 6 -45.22 -7.03 -0.33
CA ASP A 6 -45.58 -8.23 -1.10
C ASP A 6 -45.41 -8.00 -2.61
N LYS A 7 -45.90 -6.84 -3.10
CA LYS A 7 -45.76 -6.49 -4.51
C LYS A 7 -44.29 -6.33 -4.91
N ALA A 8 -43.48 -5.66 -4.08
CA ALA A 8 -42.05 -5.49 -4.38
C ALA A 8 -41.31 -6.84 -4.42
N ILE A 9 -41.58 -7.73 -3.46
CA ILE A 9 -40.97 -9.06 -3.38
C ILE A 9 -41.35 -9.90 -4.60
N THR A 10 -42.64 -9.95 -4.96
CA THR A 10 -43.12 -10.69 -6.14
C THR A 10 -42.48 -10.20 -7.43
N LEU A 11 -42.35 -8.88 -7.61
CA LEU A 11 -41.72 -8.32 -8.80
C LEU A 11 -40.25 -8.76 -8.91
N VAL A 12 -39.49 -8.65 -7.81
CA VAL A 12 -38.07 -9.01 -7.79
C VAL A 12 -37.88 -10.52 -7.98
N SER A 13 -38.65 -11.36 -7.28
CA SER A 13 -38.54 -12.81 -7.40
C SER A 13 -38.86 -13.32 -8.80
N ASN A 14 -39.90 -12.74 -9.44
CA ASN A 14 -40.29 -13.12 -10.79
C ASN A 14 -39.22 -12.74 -11.82
N GLU A 15 -38.59 -11.57 -11.69
CA GLU A 15 -37.50 -11.17 -12.59
C GLU A 15 -36.25 -12.03 -12.40
N ILE A 16 -35.88 -12.38 -11.16
CA ILE A 16 -34.78 -13.33 -10.91
C ILE A 16 -35.08 -14.66 -11.60
N ALA A 17 -36.28 -15.23 -11.39
CA ALA A 17 -36.65 -16.50 -12.01
C ALA A 17 -36.65 -16.43 -13.55
N ARG A 18 -37.19 -15.35 -14.12
CA ARG A 18 -37.23 -15.13 -15.57
C ARG A 18 -35.83 -15.06 -16.17
N LEU A 19 -34.93 -14.27 -15.57
CA LEU A 19 -33.55 -14.10 -16.05
C LEU A 19 -32.76 -15.40 -15.96
N GLN A 20 -32.90 -16.15 -14.86
CA GLN A 20 -32.27 -17.45 -14.69
C GLN A 20 -32.72 -18.44 -15.77
N GLN A 21 -34.04 -18.53 -16.04
CA GLN A 21 -34.60 -19.44 -17.04
C GLN A 21 -34.22 -19.07 -18.48
N GLN A 22 -34.23 -17.78 -18.82
CA GLN A 22 -34.07 -17.32 -20.21
C GLN A 22 -32.60 -17.10 -20.60
N HIS A 23 -31.74 -16.72 -19.66
CA HIS A 23 -30.40 -16.23 -19.95
C HIS A 23 -29.30 -16.83 -19.06
N GLY A 24 -29.66 -17.65 -18.06
CA GLY A 24 -28.72 -18.26 -17.12
C GLY A 24 -28.14 -17.27 -16.09
N PRO A 25 -27.29 -17.75 -15.17
CA PRO A 25 -26.81 -16.98 -14.02
C PRO A 25 -25.95 -15.77 -14.38
N GLN A 26 -25.24 -15.79 -15.52
CA GLN A 26 -24.42 -14.68 -15.98
C GLN A 26 -25.22 -13.41 -16.31
N SER A 27 -26.54 -13.53 -16.45
CA SER A 27 -27.44 -12.40 -16.74
C SER A 27 -27.74 -11.52 -15.52
N ILE A 28 -27.42 -11.99 -14.31
CA ILE A 28 -27.65 -11.28 -13.05
C ILE A 28 -26.31 -10.88 -12.46
N TYR A 29 -26.02 -9.59 -12.43
CA TYR A 29 -24.86 -9.06 -11.68
C TYR A 29 -25.23 -8.84 -10.21
N ALA A 30 -24.61 -9.61 -9.32
CA ALA A 30 -24.80 -9.48 -7.87
C ALA A 30 -23.46 -9.38 -7.11
N GLY A 31 -22.44 -8.82 -7.77
CA GLY A 31 -21.16 -8.53 -7.14
C GLY A 31 -21.28 -7.59 -5.93
N SER A 32 -22.07 -6.52 -6.07
CA SER A 32 -22.46 -5.62 -4.99
C SER A 32 -21.27 -5.13 -4.14
N TYR A 33 -20.18 -4.67 -4.77
CA TYR A 33 -19.02 -4.16 -4.04
C TYR A 33 -19.40 -2.91 -3.22
N GLY A 34 -18.97 -2.85 -1.97
CA GLY A 34 -19.17 -1.66 -1.14
C GLY A 34 -18.90 -1.88 0.34
N TRP A 35 -18.69 -0.77 1.03
CA TRP A 35 -18.73 -0.74 2.49
C TRP A 35 -20.15 -1.03 2.98
N LYS A 36 -20.24 -1.81 4.06
CA LYS A 36 -21.49 -2.21 4.71
C LYS A 36 -21.31 -2.07 6.23
N SER A 37 -22.39 -2.24 6.97
CA SER A 37 -22.31 -2.31 8.42
C SER A 37 -21.57 -3.57 8.89
N VAL A 38 -20.89 -3.44 10.03
CA VAL A 38 -20.23 -4.56 10.72
C VAL A 38 -21.31 -5.49 11.29
N GLY A 39 -21.09 -6.79 11.17
CA GLY A 39 -22.01 -7.81 11.66
C GLY A 39 -21.83 -9.12 10.91
N MET A 40 -21.77 -10.22 11.66
CA MET A 40 -21.62 -11.56 11.10
C MET A 40 -22.94 -12.06 10.48
N LEU A 41 -24.06 -11.85 11.18
CA LEU A 41 -25.39 -12.28 10.73
C LEU A 41 -25.97 -11.35 9.66
N HIS A 42 -26.05 -10.04 9.96
CA HIS A 42 -26.63 -9.02 9.08
C HIS A 42 -25.61 -8.51 8.03
N ASN A 43 -24.86 -9.43 7.42
CA ASN A 43 -23.97 -9.12 6.32
C ASN A 43 -24.77 -9.08 5.00
N SER A 44 -25.18 -7.87 4.59
CA SER A 44 -26.04 -7.67 3.41
C SER A 44 -25.51 -8.32 2.13
N ARG A 45 -24.19 -8.29 1.91
CA ARG A 45 -23.57 -8.90 0.72
C ARG A 45 -23.62 -10.42 0.77
N THR A 46 -23.25 -11.02 1.90
CA THR A 46 -23.34 -12.46 2.09
C THR A 46 -24.79 -12.97 1.99
N LEU A 47 -25.75 -12.23 2.54
CA LEU A 47 -27.18 -12.59 2.46
C LEU A 47 -27.71 -12.51 1.02
N LEU A 48 -27.34 -11.47 0.27
CA LEU A 48 -27.67 -11.35 -1.16
C LEU A 48 -27.08 -12.51 -1.96
N GLN A 49 -25.78 -12.79 -1.79
CA GLN A 49 -25.10 -13.85 -2.53
C GLN A 49 -25.64 -15.25 -2.15
N ARG A 50 -26.03 -15.45 -0.88
CA ARG A 50 -26.73 -16.66 -0.45
C ARG A 50 -28.04 -16.84 -1.22
N LEU A 51 -28.86 -15.79 -1.33
CA LEU A 51 -30.10 -15.84 -2.12
C LEU A 51 -29.80 -16.18 -3.59
N MET A 52 -28.85 -15.48 -4.21
CA MET A 52 -28.51 -15.70 -5.62
C MET A 52 -28.00 -17.12 -5.89
N ASN A 53 -27.18 -17.68 -5.00
CA ASN A 53 -26.72 -19.06 -5.09
C ASN A 53 -27.86 -20.08 -5.00
N LEU A 54 -28.87 -19.83 -4.15
CA LEU A 54 -30.06 -20.68 -4.07
C LEU A 54 -30.94 -20.58 -5.33
N THR A 55 -30.85 -19.48 -6.08
CA THR A 55 -31.66 -19.24 -7.29
C THR A 55 -30.96 -19.61 -8.60
N GLY A 56 -29.74 -20.16 -8.57
CA GLY A 56 -29.02 -20.63 -9.77
C GLY A 56 -27.65 -20.01 -10.03
N GLY A 57 -27.21 -19.07 -9.18
CA GLY A 57 -25.91 -18.38 -9.32
C GLY A 57 -26.03 -16.98 -9.91
N PHE A 58 -24.90 -16.29 -10.07
CA PHE A 58 -24.82 -14.90 -10.51
C PHE A 58 -23.43 -14.54 -11.05
N LEU A 59 -23.32 -13.40 -11.74
CA LEU A 59 -22.04 -12.78 -12.10
C LEU A 59 -21.49 -11.95 -10.91
N GLY A 60 -20.32 -12.35 -10.42
CA GLY A 60 -19.59 -11.71 -9.31
C GLY A 60 -18.61 -10.63 -9.75
N TYR A 61 -17.62 -10.35 -8.89
CA TYR A 61 -16.51 -9.42 -9.17
C TYR A 61 -15.22 -9.94 -8.51
N ALA A 62 -14.07 -9.41 -8.94
CA ALA A 62 -12.76 -9.69 -8.35
C ALA A 62 -12.03 -8.39 -7.99
N GLY A 63 -11.16 -8.45 -6.98
CA GLY A 63 -10.40 -7.31 -6.49
C GLY A 63 -11.24 -6.33 -5.67
N ASP A 64 -10.73 -5.11 -5.50
CA ASP A 64 -11.39 -4.04 -4.77
C ASP A 64 -10.86 -2.67 -5.23
N TYR A 65 -11.59 -1.60 -4.87
CA TYR A 65 -11.21 -0.22 -5.26
C TYR A 65 -10.07 0.37 -4.42
N SER A 66 -9.62 -0.31 -3.36
CA SER A 66 -8.56 0.17 -2.48
C SER A 66 -7.18 -0.23 -3.00
N THR A 67 -7.03 -1.48 -3.44
CA THR A 67 -5.72 -2.10 -3.71
C THR A 67 -5.69 -2.91 -5.01
N GLY A 68 -6.63 -2.69 -5.93
CA GLY A 68 -6.79 -3.44 -7.19
C GLY A 68 -5.48 -3.75 -7.94
N ALA A 69 -4.58 -2.77 -8.09
CA ALA A 69 -3.28 -3.00 -8.72
C ALA A 69 -2.25 -3.67 -7.78
N ALA A 70 -2.21 -3.23 -6.51
CA ALA A 70 -1.22 -3.70 -5.53
C ALA A 70 -1.40 -5.19 -5.20
N GLN A 71 -2.63 -5.63 -4.95
CA GLN A 71 -2.93 -7.02 -4.59
C GLN A 71 -2.52 -8.03 -5.67
N VAL A 72 -2.55 -7.61 -6.95
CA VAL A 72 -2.12 -8.45 -8.07
C VAL A 72 -0.60 -8.49 -8.13
N ILE A 73 0.06 -7.33 -8.15
CA ILE A 73 1.50 -7.29 -8.38
C ILE A 73 2.32 -7.86 -7.22
N MET A 74 1.90 -7.68 -5.97
CA MET A 74 2.67 -8.14 -4.81
C MET A 74 2.85 -9.66 -4.81
N SER A 75 1.86 -10.41 -5.30
CA SER A 75 1.96 -11.87 -5.44
C SER A 75 3.11 -12.31 -6.35
N HIS A 76 3.49 -11.48 -7.33
CA HIS A 76 4.59 -11.76 -8.26
C HIS A 76 5.95 -11.28 -7.74
N VAL A 77 5.98 -10.38 -6.74
CA VAL A 77 7.22 -9.77 -6.25
C VAL A 77 7.66 -10.37 -4.91
N VAL A 78 6.72 -10.51 -3.96
CA VAL A 78 7.00 -11.00 -2.60
C VAL A 78 6.23 -12.28 -2.25
N GLY A 79 5.44 -12.81 -3.18
CA GLY A 79 4.76 -14.10 -3.04
C GLY A 79 3.49 -14.08 -2.19
N SER A 80 2.99 -12.89 -1.83
CA SER A 80 1.82 -12.69 -0.99
C SER A 80 0.99 -11.48 -1.47
N MET A 81 -0.17 -11.22 -0.85
CA MET A 81 -0.96 -10.04 -1.18
C MET A 81 -0.44 -8.78 -0.47
N GLU A 82 0.22 -8.94 0.69
CA GLU A 82 0.79 -7.91 1.57
C GLU A 82 -0.21 -6.92 2.19
N VAL A 83 -1.04 -6.27 1.38
CA VAL A 83 -1.81 -5.08 1.76
C VAL A 83 -2.84 -5.31 2.86
N TYR A 84 -3.23 -6.56 3.11
CA TYR A 84 -4.19 -6.97 4.16
C TYR A 84 -3.59 -7.91 5.20
N GLU A 85 -2.26 -8.01 5.26
CA GLU A 85 -1.56 -8.88 6.20
C GLU A 85 -1.20 -8.15 7.50
N GLN A 86 -0.93 -8.92 8.55
CA GLN A 86 -0.57 -8.33 9.84
C GLN A 86 0.82 -7.70 9.78
N GLN A 87 0.90 -6.45 10.23
CA GLN A 87 2.13 -5.67 10.20
C GLN A 87 3.00 -5.93 11.44
N THR A 88 4.27 -5.45 11.41
CA THR A 88 5.14 -5.47 12.59
C THR A 88 4.46 -4.76 13.77
N ALA A 89 4.43 -5.41 14.93
CA ALA A 89 3.77 -4.88 16.12
C ALA A 89 4.35 -3.52 16.55
N TRP A 90 3.47 -2.59 16.95
CA TRP A 90 3.83 -1.23 17.36
C TRP A 90 4.98 -1.14 18.37
N PRO A 91 5.04 -1.94 19.46
CA PRO A 91 6.17 -1.89 20.39
C PRO A 91 7.53 -2.06 19.70
N ASN A 92 7.64 -2.96 18.72
CA ASN A 92 8.89 -3.15 17.97
C ASN A 92 9.21 -1.94 17.09
N VAL A 93 8.21 -1.35 16.44
CA VAL A 93 8.38 -0.15 15.61
C VAL A 93 8.85 1.01 16.47
N ILE A 94 8.19 1.24 17.60
CA ILE A 94 8.49 2.32 18.54
C ILE A 94 9.88 2.13 19.13
N GLU A 95 10.24 0.93 19.57
CA GLU A 95 11.55 0.68 20.18
C GLU A 95 12.69 0.87 19.18
N ASN A 96 12.57 0.28 17.98
CA ASN A 96 13.73 0.07 17.12
C ASN A 96 13.89 1.11 16.00
N SER A 97 12.80 1.72 15.54
CA SER A 97 12.87 2.67 14.41
C SER A 97 13.57 3.96 14.84
N GLN A 98 14.53 4.39 14.02
CA GLN A 98 15.24 5.67 14.15
C GLN A 98 14.67 6.72 13.19
N LEU A 99 14.16 6.26 12.04
CA LEU A 99 13.49 7.05 11.03
C LEU A 99 12.20 6.35 10.60
N VAL A 100 11.10 7.08 10.54
CA VAL A 100 9.83 6.61 9.97
C VAL A 100 9.48 7.46 8.76
N ILE A 101 9.21 6.83 7.63
CA ILE A 101 8.75 7.48 6.40
C ILE A 101 7.27 7.19 6.23
N LEU A 102 6.44 8.25 6.19
CA LEU A 102 5.04 8.19 5.82
C LEU A 102 4.91 8.55 4.34
N TRP A 103 4.68 7.55 3.48
CA TRP A 103 4.64 7.76 2.04
C TRP A 103 3.20 7.67 1.53
N GLY A 104 2.60 8.81 1.17
CA GLY A 104 1.24 8.84 0.62
C GLY A 104 0.15 8.34 1.54
N CYS A 105 0.30 8.55 2.84
CA CYS A 105 -0.65 8.08 3.83
C CYS A 105 -1.02 9.18 4.83
N ASN A 106 -2.27 9.13 5.28
CA ASN A 106 -2.81 10.00 6.33
C ASN A 106 -3.48 9.16 7.45
N PRO A 107 -2.70 8.32 8.18
CA PRO A 107 -3.22 7.41 9.19
C PRO A 107 -4.08 8.06 10.28
N MET A 108 -3.86 9.32 10.65
CA MET A 108 -4.68 10.03 11.65
C MET A 108 -6.14 10.24 11.19
N VAL A 109 -6.39 10.15 9.89
CA VAL A 109 -7.74 10.16 9.30
C VAL A 109 -8.19 8.73 9.00
N THR A 110 -7.35 7.94 8.35
CA THR A 110 -7.75 6.62 7.80
C THR A 110 -7.77 5.49 8.83
N LEU A 111 -7.25 5.69 10.04
CA LEU A 111 -7.36 4.71 11.14
C LEU A 111 -8.61 4.92 12.01
N ARG A 112 -9.54 5.81 11.61
CA ARG A 112 -10.81 6.04 12.31
C ARG A 112 -11.91 5.06 11.89
N ASN A 113 -11.72 4.36 10.77
CA ASN A 113 -12.63 3.34 10.28
C ASN A 113 -11.90 2.00 10.13
N SER A 114 -12.67 0.91 10.11
CA SER A 114 -12.15 -0.44 9.90
C SER A 114 -13.25 -1.32 9.31
N TRP A 115 -12.85 -2.41 8.65
CA TRP A 115 -13.75 -3.44 8.15
C TRP A 115 -14.55 -4.11 9.29
N ASN A 116 -13.93 -4.20 10.47
CA ASN A 116 -14.56 -4.62 11.72
C ASN A 116 -14.72 -3.41 12.65
N VAL A 117 -15.23 -3.63 13.86
CA VAL A 117 -15.24 -2.58 14.89
C VAL A 117 -13.78 -2.12 15.13
N PRO A 118 -13.44 -0.84 14.92
CA PRO A 118 -12.08 -0.36 15.07
C PRO A 118 -11.68 -0.33 16.55
N ASP A 119 -10.48 -0.84 16.86
CA ASP A 119 -9.89 -0.76 18.21
C ASP A 119 -9.10 0.53 18.45
N HIS A 120 -8.87 1.30 17.39
CA HIS A 120 -8.04 2.51 17.34
C HIS A 120 -6.60 2.32 17.84
N TYR A 121 -6.11 1.08 17.95
CA TYR A 121 -4.77 0.80 18.48
C TYR A 121 -3.67 1.45 17.63
N GLY A 122 -3.89 1.54 16.31
CA GLY A 122 -2.97 2.22 15.40
C GLY A 122 -2.69 3.69 15.76
N GLN A 123 -3.67 4.43 16.27
CA GLN A 123 -3.49 5.83 16.66
C GLN A 123 -2.57 5.96 17.89
N THR A 124 -2.69 5.04 18.85
CA THR A 124 -1.81 4.99 20.04
C THR A 124 -0.35 4.74 19.67
N GLY A 125 -0.10 4.00 18.58
CA GLY A 125 1.23 3.81 18.01
C GLY A 125 1.89 5.11 17.53
N PHE A 126 1.13 5.95 16.81
CA PHE A 126 1.61 7.27 16.36
C PHE A 126 1.81 8.25 17.52
N GLU A 127 0.94 8.22 18.54
CA GLU A 127 1.15 8.96 19.79
C GLU A 127 2.45 8.58 20.48
N ALA A 128 2.75 7.28 20.56
CA ALA A 128 3.97 6.78 21.17
C ALA A 128 5.23 7.14 20.36
N LEU A 129 5.18 7.08 19.03
CA LEU A 129 6.27 7.56 18.15
C LEU A 129 6.55 9.05 18.37
N LYS A 130 5.49 9.86 18.43
CA LYS A 130 5.59 11.30 18.72
C LYS A 130 6.20 11.54 20.10
N LYS A 131 5.72 10.84 21.14
CA LYS A 131 6.23 10.97 22.51
C LYS A 131 7.70 10.56 22.63
N LYS A 132 8.14 9.53 21.89
CA LYS A 132 9.55 9.13 21.82
C LYS A 132 10.42 10.18 21.11
N GLY A 133 9.82 11.02 20.26
CA GLY A 133 10.56 11.96 19.42
C GLY A 133 11.26 11.26 18.25
N THR A 134 10.72 10.13 17.77
CA THR A 134 11.25 9.45 16.58
C THR A 134 11.18 10.42 15.39
N ARG A 135 12.26 10.53 14.62
CA ARG A 135 12.26 11.36 13.42
C ARG A 135 11.27 10.79 12.40
N VAL A 136 10.35 11.63 11.92
CA VAL A 136 9.37 11.27 10.89
C VAL A 136 9.54 12.17 9.68
N ILE A 137 9.50 11.59 8.48
CA ILE A 137 9.41 12.30 7.22
C ILE A 137 8.09 11.89 6.56
N SER A 138 7.30 12.86 6.10
CA SER A 138 6.09 12.64 5.31
C SER A 138 6.33 13.05 3.87
N ILE A 139 6.08 12.13 2.94
CA ILE A 139 6.17 12.35 1.50
C ILE A 139 4.74 12.29 0.96
N ASP A 140 4.19 13.47 0.68
CA ASP A 140 2.79 13.66 0.28
C ASP A 140 2.65 15.03 -0.39
N PRO A 141 1.92 15.19 -1.51
CA PRO A 141 1.66 16.50 -2.09
C PRO A 141 0.91 17.47 -1.15
N VAL A 142 0.25 16.94 -0.11
CA VAL A 142 -0.48 17.70 0.90
C VAL A 142 0.19 17.56 2.27
N HIS A 143 0.38 18.67 2.97
CA HIS A 143 0.78 18.66 4.37
C HIS A 143 -0.41 18.18 5.24
N ASN A 144 -0.58 16.87 5.31
CA ASN A 144 -1.77 16.20 5.84
C ASN A 144 -1.80 16.15 7.39
N ASP A 145 -2.92 15.69 7.97
CA ASP A 145 -3.14 15.69 9.42
C ASP A 145 -2.12 14.82 10.17
N SER A 146 -1.68 13.74 9.55
CA SER A 146 -0.69 12.84 10.15
C SER A 146 0.69 13.47 10.22
N ALA A 147 1.11 14.13 9.14
CA ALA A 147 2.36 14.89 9.10
C ALA A 147 2.39 15.98 10.18
N LYS A 148 1.30 16.75 10.29
CA LYS A 148 1.14 17.78 11.35
C LYS A 148 1.15 17.15 12.74
N PHE A 149 0.43 16.04 12.93
CA PHE A 149 0.29 15.39 14.22
C PHE A 149 1.63 14.96 14.80
N VAL A 150 2.48 14.30 14.01
CA VAL A 150 3.80 13.80 14.44
C VAL A 150 4.93 14.82 14.24
N ASN A 151 4.62 16.05 13.81
CA ASN A 151 5.60 17.08 13.48
C ASN A 151 6.66 16.58 12.48
N ALA A 152 6.20 15.92 11.41
CA ALA A 152 7.08 15.34 10.40
C ALA A 152 7.77 16.43 9.57
N GLN A 153 9.00 16.16 9.14
CA GLN A 153 9.56 16.86 7.97
C GLN A 153 8.68 16.53 6.77
N TRP A 154 8.22 17.54 6.04
CA TRP A 154 7.33 17.35 4.89
C TRP A 154 8.08 17.54 3.57
N ILE A 155 7.94 16.58 2.67
CA ILE A 155 8.46 16.62 1.30
C ILE A 155 7.26 16.49 0.36
N ALA A 156 7.09 17.50 -0.51
CA ALA A 156 5.91 17.63 -1.36
C ALA A 156 6.26 17.37 -2.84
N PRO A 157 6.14 16.14 -3.35
CA PRO A 157 6.29 15.89 -4.77
C PRO A 157 5.07 16.37 -5.56
N ARG A 158 5.26 16.58 -6.87
CA ARG A 158 4.17 16.66 -7.83
C ARG A 158 3.36 15.36 -7.79
N PRO A 159 2.02 15.41 -7.79
CA PRO A 159 1.19 14.21 -7.81
C PRO A 159 1.59 13.25 -8.94
N TYR A 160 1.57 11.94 -8.66
CA TYR A 160 1.89 10.86 -9.60
C TYR A 160 3.37 10.74 -10.02
N THR A 161 4.30 11.38 -9.31
CA THR A 161 5.74 11.34 -9.63
C THR A 161 6.61 10.55 -8.64
N ASP A 162 5.99 9.88 -7.67
CA ASP A 162 6.65 9.09 -6.62
C ASP A 162 7.59 8.02 -7.18
N SER A 163 7.22 7.42 -8.32
CA SER A 163 8.04 6.43 -9.00
C SER A 163 9.38 6.99 -9.47
N ALA A 164 9.42 8.27 -9.87
CA ALA A 164 10.66 8.93 -10.25
C ALA A 164 11.53 9.20 -9.02
N MET A 165 10.94 9.68 -7.92
CA MET A 165 11.65 9.86 -6.65
C MET A 165 12.28 8.55 -6.16
N LEU A 166 11.51 7.47 -6.12
CA LEU A 166 11.97 6.15 -5.66
C LEU A 166 13.16 5.64 -6.50
N ILE A 167 13.10 5.83 -7.81
CA ILE A 167 14.20 5.46 -8.71
C ILE A 167 15.42 6.36 -8.48
N GLY A 168 15.24 7.68 -8.34
CA GLY A 168 16.34 8.60 -8.05
C GLY A 168 17.04 8.27 -6.72
N ILE A 169 16.26 7.93 -5.69
CA ILE A 169 16.76 7.45 -4.40
C ILE A 169 17.56 6.16 -4.58
N ALA A 170 17.02 5.17 -5.31
CA ALA A 170 17.71 3.91 -5.59
C ALA A 170 19.01 4.11 -6.36
N HIS A 171 19.04 5.02 -7.34
CA HIS A 171 20.25 5.40 -8.05
C HIS A 171 21.30 5.98 -7.09
N THR A 172 20.93 6.91 -6.21
CA THR A 172 21.87 7.47 -5.21
C THR A 172 22.46 6.37 -4.31
N LEU A 173 21.63 5.45 -3.84
CA LEU A 173 22.07 4.32 -3.00
C LEU A 173 23.05 3.41 -3.75
N LEU A 174 22.82 3.18 -5.03
CA LEU A 174 23.70 2.41 -5.90
C LEU A 174 25.02 3.14 -6.15
N SER A 175 24.96 4.39 -6.63
CA SER A 175 26.14 5.18 -7.02
C SER A 175 27.06 5.51 -5.83
N GLU A 176 26.48 5.74 -4.65
CA GLU A 176 27.24 6.00 -3.41
C GLU A 176 27.61 4.72 -2.66
N LYS A 177 27.29 3.53 -3.20
CA LYS A 177 27.56 2.21 -2.57
C LYS A 177 27.00 2.11 -1.15
N LEU A 178 25.81 2.65 -0.96
CA LEU A 178 25.05 2.60 0.30
C LEU A 178 24.07 1.41 0.36
N HIS A 179 24.09 0.55 -0.66
CA HIS A 179 23.37 -0.71 -0.71
C HIS A 179 24.19 -1.90 -0.14
N ASN A 180 23.58 -3.08 -0.03
CA ASN A 180 23.93 -4.24 0.80
C ASN A 180 23.93 -5.37 -0.17
N PRO A 181 25.09 -5.59 -0.79
CA PRO A 181 25.21 -6.56 -1.85
C PRO A 181 24.87 -7.97 -1.37
N ASP A 182 25.10 -8.29 -0.09
CA ASP A 182 24.81 -9.62 0.46
C ASP A 182 23.31 -9.90 0.53
N PHE A 183 22.52 -8.90 0.94
CA PHE A 183 21.06 -9.03 0.97
C PHE A 183 20.50 -9.20 -0.46
N LEU A 184 20.90 -8.32 -1.37
CA LEU A 184 20.42 -8.35 -2.76
C LEU A 184 20.80 -9.67 -3.44
N LYS A 185 22.03 -10.15 -3.25
CA LYS A 185 22.50 -11.42 -3.80
C LYS A 185 21.75 -12.64 -3.24
N THR A 186 21.38 -12.61 -1.97
CA THR A 186 20.80 -13.78 -1.28
C THR A 186 19.28 -13.84 -1.41
N TYR A 187 18.60 -12.69 -1.36
CA TYR A 187 17.15 -12.61 -1.19
C TYR A 187 16.40 -11.98 -2.37
N THR A 188 17.09 -11.64 -3.45
CA THR A 188 16.45 -11.05 -4.64
C THR A 188 16.90 -11.73 -5.94
N VAL A 189 16.14 -11.52 -7.01
CA VAL A 189 16.47 -11.98 -8.37
C VAL A 189 16.30 -10.79 -9.32
N GLY A 190 17.20 -10.65 -10.30
CA GLY A 190 17.11 -9.62 -11.34
C GLY A 190 17.68 -8.25 -10.96
N PHE A 191 18.41 -8.14 -9.85
CA PHE A 191 19.02 -6.88 -9.42
C PHE A 191 20.00 -6.31 -10.45
N ASP A 192 20.84 -7.13 -11.07
CA ASP A 192 21.84 -6.66 -12.05
C ASP A 192 21.20 -5.91 -13.23
N ARG A 193 20.07 -6.43 -13.73
CA ARG A 193 19.28 -5.77 -14.77
C ARG A 193 18.68 -4.44 -14.29
N PHE A 194 18.18 -4.41 -13.06
CA PHE A 194 17.65 -3.19 -12.47
C PHE A 194 18.76 -2.14 -12.24
N ALA A 195 19.94 -2.56 -11.81
CA ALA A 195 21.11 -1.70 -11.64
C ALA A 195 21.56 -1.09 -12.99
N ALA A 196 21.64 -1.91 -14.05
CA ALA A 196 21.93 -1.43 -15.41
C ALA A 196 20.91 -0.36 -15.87
N TYR A 197 19.61 -0.58 -15.61
CA TYR A 197 18.56 0.40 -15.89
C TYR A 197 18.70 1.70 -15.07
N LEU A 198 19.08 1.60 -13.78
CA LEU A 198 19.32 2.77 -12.93
C LEU A 198 20.48 3.61 -13.48
N LEU A 199 21.57 2.95 -13.88
CA LEU A 199 22.77 3.59 -14.43
C LEU A 199 22.57 4.10 -15.88
N GLY A 200 21.44 3.77 -16.51
CA GLY A 200 21.13 4.19 -17.88
C GLY A 200 21.83 3.36 -18.94
N GLU A 201 22.35 2.18 -18.60
CA GLU A 201 23.05 1.30 -19.54
C GLU A 201 22.09 0.69 -20.58
N GLU A 202 20.82 0.49 -20.22
CA GLU A 202 19.79 -0.08 -21.11
C GLU A 202 19.10 0.98 -22.00
N ASP A 203 18.95 2.23 -21.51
CA ASP A 203 18.11 3.25 -22.15
C ASP A 203 18.80 4.62 -22.35
N GLY A 204 20.09 4.70 -22.08
CA GLY A 204 20.91 5.90 -22.24
C GLY A 204 20.62 7.02 -21.23
N THR A 205 19.75 6.80 -20.24
CA THR A 205 19.32 7.84 -19.30
C THR A 205 19.63 7.42 -17.86
N PRO A 206 20.75 7.87 -17.26
CA PRO A 206 21.02 7.64 -15.86
C PRO A 206 19.91 8.23 -14.99
N LYS A 207 19.35 7.45 -14.08
CA LYS A 207 18.20 7.86 -13.26
C LYS A 207 18.62 8.65 -12.02
N THR A 208 19.41 9.70 -12.23
CA THR A 208 20.02 10.50 -11.17
C THR A 208 18.99 11.22 -10.29
N ALA A 209 19.46 11.81 -9.19
CA ALA A 209 18.64 12.67 -8.35
C ALA A 209 18.16 13.92 -9.13
N GLU A 210 18.97 14.47 -10.04
CA GLU A 210 18.57 15.55 -10.95
C GLU A 210 17.43 15.13 -11.88
N TRP A 211 17.53 13.94 -12.49
CA TRP A 211 16.47 13.40 -13.34
C TRP A 211 15.17 13.24 -12.55
N ALA A 212 15.25 12.71 -11.33
CA ALA A 212 14.09 12.55 -10.46
C ALA A 212 13.53 13.91 -9.99
N ALA A 213 14.39 14.91 -9.75
CA ALA A 213 14.00 16.25 -9.34
C ALA A 213 13.23 16.99 -10.45
N ASP A 214 13.69 16.89 -11.69
CA ASP A 214 13.02 17.50 -12.84
C ASP A 214 11.57 17.00 -13.00
N ILE A 215 11.35 15.71 -12.80
CA ILE A 215 10.02 15.09 -12.88
C ILE A 215 9.19 15.42 -11.64
N SER A 216 9.73 15.15 -10.45
CA SER A 216 8.96 15.20 -9.19
C SER A 216 8.80 16.60 -8.60
N GLY A 217 9.63 17.56 -9.00
CA GLY A 217 9.69 18.89 -8.41
C GLY A 217 10.33 18.94 -7.02
N VAL A 218 10.89 17.83 -6.51
CA VAL A 218 11.65 17.79 -5.25
C VAL A 218 13.12 18.01 -5.55
N ASP A 219 13.78 18.93 -4.83
CA ASP A 219 15.20 19.23 -5.02
C ASP A 219 16.09 17.97 -4.99
N ALA A 220 17.04 17.89 -5.92
CA ALA A 220 17.93 16.75 -6.06
C ALA A 220 18.71 16.46 -4.76
N GLU A 221 19.13 17.49 -4.03
CA GLU A 221 19.83 17.29 -2.76
C GLU A 221 18.91 16.77 -1.65
N VAL A 222 17.61 17.11 -1.67
CA VAL A 222 16.63 16.51 -0.76
C VAL A 222 16.49 15.01 -1.03
N LEU A 223 16.45 14.61 -2.31
CA LEU A 223 16.40 13.19 -2.69
C LEU A 223 17.67 12.44 -2.27
N ARG A 224 18.86 13.02 -2.46
CA ARG A 224 20.12 12.41 -1.99
C ARG A 224 20.17 12.30 -0.48
N GLN A 225 19.78 13.37 0.23
CA GLN A 225 19.79 13.36 1.68
C GLN A 225 18.79 12.35 2.22
N LEU A 226 17.61 12.22 1.61
CA LEU A 226 16.64 11.17 1.94
C LEU A 226 17.25 9.78 1.76
N ALA A 227 17.90 9.51 0.63
CA ALA A 227 18.60 8.24 0.39
C ALA A 227 19.67 7.93 1.45
N ARG A 228 20.54 8.91 1.76
CA ARG A 228 21.59 8.78 2.78
C ARG A 228 21.01 8.58 4.18
N ASP A 229 19.95 9.29 4.52
CA ASP A 229 19.26 9.17 5.80
C ASP A 229 18.62 7.79 5.95
N MET A 230 17.98 7.29 4.89
CA MET A 230 17.38 5.95 4.87
C MET A 230 18.43 4.86 5.08
N ALA A 231 19.59 4.95 4.41
CA ALA A 231 20.68 3.98 4.53
C ALA A 231 21.43 4.05 5.88
N LYS A 232 21.50 5.24 6.48
CA LYS A 232 22.21 5.46 7.76
C LYS A 232 21.41 4.96 8.96
N ASN A 233 20.09 5.03 8.91
CA ASN A 233 19.21 4.78 10.04
C ASN A 233 18.44 3.46 9.90
N ARG A 234 18.01 2.89 11.03
CA ARG A 234 16.95 1.86 10.98
C ARG A 234 15.64 2.53 10.56
N THR A 235 15.31 2.36 9.29
CA THR A 235 14.20 3.06 8.63
C THR A 235 12.98 2.15 8.47
N MET A 236 11.81 2.63 8.89
CA MET A 236 10.52 2.00 8.60
C MET A 236 9.78 2.82 7.54
N ILE A 237 9.32 2.18 6.47
CA ILE A 237 8.51 2.82 5.43
C ILE A 237 7.06 2.38 5.60
N MET A 238 6.16 3.33 5.80
CA MET A 238 4.72 3.13 5.90
C MET A 238 4.04 3.74 4.66
N GLY A 239 3.72 2.90 3.69
CA GLY A 239 3.08 3.31 2.43
C GLY A 239 1.56 3.29 2.50
N GLY A 240 0.91 4.33 1.98
CA GLY A 240 -0.53 4.35 1.74
C GLY A 240 -0.92 3.76 0.38
N TRP A 241 -2.22 3.62 0.14
CA TRP A 241 -2.74 3.00 -1.09
C TRP A 241 -3.07 3.99 -2.21
N GLY A 242 -2.91 5.30 -1.98
CA GLY A 242 -3.32 6.36 -2.90
C GLY A 242 -2.49 6.50 -4.19
N HIS A 243 -1.29 5.91 -4.26
CA HIS A 243 -0.37 6.04 -5.40
C HIS A 243 -0.45 4.90 -6.43
N SER A 244 -1.52 4.11 -6.43
CA SER A 244 -1.55 2.77 -7.03
C SER A 244 -1.83 2.75 -8.55
N ALA A 245 -0.77 2.76 -9.36
CA ALA A 245 -0.65 1.89 -10.56
C ALA A 245 0.82 1.66 -11.00
N PRO A 246 1.70 2.68 -11.15
CA PRO A 246 3.11 2.46 -11.47
C PRO A 246 4.02 2.36 -10.22
N ALA A 247 3.62 3.01 -9.12
CA ALA A 247 4.42 3.07 -7.89
C ALA A 247 4.51 1.71 -7.20
N SER A 248 3.45 0.91 -7.16
CA SER A 248 3.46 -0.38 -6.44
C SER A 248 4.53 -1.37 -6.93
N ARG A 249 4.81 -1.45 -8.25
CA ARG A 249 5.93 -2.27 -8.79
C ARG A 249 7.29 -1.80 -8.28
N ARG A 250 7.51 -0.48 -8.28
CA ARG A 250 8.83 0.13 -8.00
C ARG A 250 9.05 0.31 -6.49
N THR A 251 8.00 0.61 -5.73
CA THR A 251 7.98 0.52 -4.28
C THR A 251 8.22 -0.91 -3.83
N ALA A 252 7.71 -1.94 -4.52
CA ALA A 252 8.04 -3.33 -4.22
C ALA A 252 9.49 -3.68 -4.54
N THR A 253 10.15 -3.07 -5.54
CA THR A 253 11.59 -3.27 -5.78
C THR A 253 12.45 -2.61 -4.69
N LEU A 254 12.09 -1.41 -4.21
CA LEU A 254 12.73 -0.82 -3.04
C LEU A 254 12.36 -1.56 -1.74
N ALA A 255 11.13 -2.04 -1.59
CA ALA A 255 10.63 -2.79 -0.43
C ALA A 255 11.11 -4.25 -0.40
N ALA A 256 11.43 -4.84 -1.55
CA ALA A 256 12.13 -6.11 -1.65
C ALA A 256 13.58 -5.92 -1.16
N GLY A 257 14.21 -4.77 -1.43
CA GLY A 257 15.45 -4.33 -0.76
C GLY A 257 15.26 -3.85 0.69
N HIS A 258 14.03 -3.55 1.10
CA HIS A 258 13.65 -3.15 2.47
C HIS A 258 12.72 -4.18 3.10
N GLY A 259 13.18 -5.42 3.24
CA GLY A 259 12.61 -6.43 4.14
C GLY A 259 11.09 -6.35 4.35
N GLY A 260 10.32 -6.31 3.26
CA GLY A 260 8.87 -6.40 3.30
C GLY A 260 8.46 -7.66 4.06
N SER A 261 7.79 -7.42 5.19
CA SER A 261 6.82 -8.27 5.93
C SER A 261 7.15 -9.72 6.33
N ASN A 262 8.13 -10.42 5.77
CA ASN A 262 8.39 -11.83 6.11
C ASN A 262 9.64 -12.08 6.97
N ALA A 263 10.14 -11.02 7.57
CA ALA A 263 11.11 -11.09 8.65
C ALA A 263 10.38 -11.60 9.93
N ARG A 264 10.53 -12.91 10.22
CA ARG A 264 10.13 -13.59 11.48
C ARG A 264 10.16 -12.66 12.71
N PRO A 265 9.28 -12.84 13.72
CA PRO A 265 9.21 -11.98 14.90
C PRO A 265 10.61 -11.67 15.44
N GLY A 266 11.09 -10.44 15.24
CA GLY A 266 12.43 -9.99 15.67
C GLY A 266 13.45 -9.68 14.57
N TRP A 267 13.19 -9.90 13.28
CA TRP A 267 14.17 -9.55 12.23
C TRP A 267 14.22 -8.04 11.92
N SER A 268 13.08 -7.35 11.90
CA SER A 268 13.05 -5.88 11.71
C SER A 268 13.63 -5.09 12.89
N ALA A 269 13.64 -5.70 14.08
CA ALA A 269 14.15 -5.10 15.31
C ALA A 269 15.67 -5.30 15.55
N ARG A 270 16.29 -6.37 15.03
CA ARG A 270 17.60 -6.81 15.54
C ARG A 270 18.85 -6.44 14.74
N ARG A 271 18.76 -6.01 13.47
CA ARG A 271 19.96 -5.59 12.68
C ARG A 271 19.77 -4.30 11.91
N ARG A 272 20.83 -3.50 11.78
CA ARG A 272 20.85 -2.30 10.93
C ARG A 272 20.45 -2.74 9.53
N PHE A 273 19.31 -2.25 9.04
CA PHE A 273 18.96 -2.34 7.63
C PHE A 273 19.92 -1.44 6.89
N ARG A 274 20.97 -2.04 6.35
CA ARG A 274 21.61 -1.50 5.16
C ARG A 274 20.91 -2.23 4.03
N LEU A 275 20.17 -1.45 3.24
CA LEU A 275 19.88 -1.73 1.83
C LEU A 275 21.09 -2.31 1.21
#